data_AF-B1HWG6-F1
#
_entry.id   AF-B1HWG6-F1
#
_cell.length_a   1.000
_cell.length_b   1.000
_cell.length_c   1.000
_cell.angle_alpha   90.00
_cell.angle_beta   90.00
_cell.angle_gamma   90.00
#
_symmetry.space_group_name_H-M   'P 1'
#
loop_
_entity.id
_entity.type
_entity.pdbx_description
1 polymer ?
#
loop_
_entity_poly.entity_id
_entity_poly.type
_entity_poly.pdbx_seq_one_letter_code
_entity_poly.pdbx_strand_id
1 'polypeptide(L)'
;MSISLDNSKYLEFKISFKQDNADFLENKMTAERAEQIFGPNWQNIIESFTSSIDQKFATRNYIFKNKEGRTSAGSITLGWRFELVNKSGGGLSGLANLTPEQVLEVYAGRKLAASKKNAIVNGRIIEDSGVANCMINCDVSSLQSIQDAIDSIISIEDFAQNNPNVYFVCKALNYRSFDDKIEGNRPLSVFINWEVVDNKLVPNLVYSNPLLTKGNEVRDKLKESLNLLKISNTNDINEDNFASFQIVN
;
A
#
# COMPACT_ATOMS: atom_id res chain seq x y z
N MET A 1 5.05 33.80 -12.46
CA MET A 1 3.63 34.10 -12.20
C MET A 1 3.60 35.40 -11.40
N SER A 2 3.20 36.53 -12.00
CA SER A 2 3.11 37.82 -11.31
C SER A 2 1.69 38.01 -10.79
N ILE A 3 1.51 37.92 -9.48
CA ILE A 3 0.21 38.12 -8.82
C ILE A 3 0.16 39.57 -8.33
N SER A 4 -0.70 40.38 -8.97
CA SER A 4 -1.08 41.71 -8.48
C SER A 4 -2.02 41.56 -7.29
N LEU A 5 -1.67 42.14 -6.14
CA LEU A 5 -2.48 42.14 -4.93
C LEU A 5 -3.18 43.48 -4.79
N ASP A 6 -4.43 43.55 -5.26
CA ASP A 6 -5.39 44.55 -4.80
C ASP A 6 -6.29 43.95 -3.71
N ASN A 7 -6.56 44.75 -2.68
CA ASN A 7 -7.07 44.42 -1.35
C ASN A 7 -8.06 43.24 -1.22
N SER A 8 -7.82 42.38 -0.21
CA SER A 8 -8.71 41.35 0.41
C SER A 8 -8.77 39.92 -0.18
N LYS A 9 -7.72 39.42 -0.84
CA LYS A 9 -7.56 37.97 -1.02
C LYS A 9 -6.45 37.44 -0.13
N TYR A 10 -6.82 36.74 0.95
CA TYR A 10 -5.90 35.89 1.68
C TYR A 10 -5.41 34.81 0.71
N LEU A 11 -4.08 34.70 0.55
CA LEU A 11 -3.47 33.62 -0.21
C LEU A 11 -3.08 32.53 0.79
N GLU A 12 -3.71 31.36 0.68
CA GLU A 12 -3.48 30.22 1.55
C GLU A 12 -2.63 29.18 0.84
N PHE A 13 -1.52 28.78 1.46
CA PHE A 13 -0.63 27.74 0.97
C PHE A 13 -0.69 26.53 1.90
N LYS A 14 -1.17 25.41 1.37
CA LYS A 14 -1.20 24.10 2.01
C LYS A 14 -0.18 23.22 1.28
N ILE A 15 1.05 23.24 1.79
CA ILE A 15 2.21 22.71 1.09
C ILE A 15 2.43 21.26 1.52
N SER A 16 2.43 20.35 0.54
CA SER A 16 3.02 19.02 0.69
C SER A 16 4.49 19.09 0.32
N PHE A 17 5.36 18.44 1.10
CA PHE A 17 6.79 18.36 0.82
C PHE A 17 7.18 16.91 0.53
N LYS A 18 7.88 16.68 -0.58
CA LYS A 18 8.46 15.38 -0.93
C LYS A 18 9.95 15.52 -1.26
N GLN A 19 10.73 14.58 -0.73
CA GLN A 19 12.11 14.37 -1.13
C GLN A 19 12.16 13.45 -2.35
N ASP A 20 13.24 13.51 -3.12
CA ASP A 20 13.41 12.70 -4.33
C ASP A 20 13.40 11.18 -4.07
N ASN A 21 13.71 10.76 -2.84
CA ASN A 21 13.69 9.36 -2.42
C ASN A 21 12.34 8.90 -1.83
N ALA A 22 11.33 9.80 -1.77
CA ALA A 22 10.03 9.51 -1.18
C ALA A 22 9.12 8.79 -2.17
N ASP A 23 9.03 7.48 -2.01
CA ASP A 23 8.37 6.62 -3.01
C ASP A 23 6.86 6.50 -2.79
N PHE A 24 6.42 6.61 -1.53
CA PHE A 24 5.04 6.32 -1.17
C PHE A 24 4.14 7.51 -1.47
N LEU A 25 3.04 7.20 -2.17
CA LEU A 25 1.92 8.10 -2.34
C LEU A 25 0.78 7.69 -1.39
N GLU A 26 0.46 6.40 -1.36
CA GLU A 26 -0.55 5.84 -0.47
C GLU A 26 -0.03 4.55 0.17
N ASN A 27 0.09 4.57 1.50
CA ASN A 27 0.54 3.44 2.29
C ASN A 27 -0.61 2.92 3.15
N LYS A 28 -0.69 1.60 3.37
CA LYS A 28 -1.74 0.94 4.16
C LYS A 28 -3.14 1.24 3.61
N MET A 29 -3.34 1.01 2.31
CA MET A 29 -4.63 1.22 1.65
C MET A 29 -5.77 0.49 2.37
N THR A 30 -6.90 1.18 2.53
CA THR A 30 -8.16 0.63 3.07
C THR A 30 -9.23 0.63 1.97
N ALA A 31 -10.30 -0.16 2.16
CA ALA A 31 -11.45 -0.15 1.25
C ALA A 31 -12.06 1.26 1.09
N GLU A 32 -12.26 1.98 2.19
CA GLU A 32 -12.74 3.36 2.18
C GLU A 32 -11.82 4.29 1.35
N ARG A 33 -10.49 4.18 1.53
CA ARG A 33 -9.55 5.01 0.77
C ARG A 33 -9.51 4.62 -0.70
N ALA A 34 -9.62 3.33 -1.01
CA ALA A 34 -9.71 2.84 -2.38
C ALA A 34 -10.96 3.39 -3.08
N GLU A 35 -12.12 3.41 -2.40
CA GLU A 35 -13.35 4.02 -2.93
C GLU A 35 -13.21 5.53 -3.14
N GLN A 36 -12.56 6.25 -2.22
CA GLN A 36 -12.30 7.69 -2.38
C GLN A 36 -11.47 7.97 -3.65
N ILE A 37 -10.43 7.17 -3.91
CA ILE A 37 -9.55 7.35 -5.08
C ILE A 37 -10.25 6.87 -6.35
N PHE A 38 -10.68 5.61 -6.39
CA PHE A 38 -11.11 4.91 -7.60
C PHE A 38 -12.62 4.99 -7.86
N GLY A 39 -13.40 5.51 -6.92
CA GLY A 39 -14.86 5.55 -7.00
C GLY A 39 -15.51 4.21 -6.66
N PRO A 40 -16.82 4.04 -6.90
CA PRO A 40 -17.57 2.86 -6.47
C PRO A 40 -17.10 1.54 -7.12
N ASN A 41 -16.40 1.61 -8.26
CA ASN A 41 -15.84 0.44 -8.95
C ASN A 41 -14.43 0.04 -8.46
N TRP A 42 -14.00 0.53 -7.29
CA TRP A 42 -12.65 0.36 -6.79
C TRP A 42 -12.20 -1.10 -6.66
N GLN A 43 -13.11 -2.01 -6.30
CA GLN A 43 -12.81 -3.44 -6.15
C GLN A 43 -12.33 -4.03 -7.47
N ASN A 44 -13.12 -3.89 -8.53
CA ASN A 44 -12.79 -4.37 -9.87
C ASN A 44 -11.49 -3.75 -10.40
N ILE A 45 -11.20 -2.50 -10.05
CA ILE A 45 -9.95 -1.83 -10.44
C ILE A 45 -8.73 -2.48 -9.75
N ILE A 46 -8.78 -2.70 -8.44
CA ILE A 46 -7.68 -3.37 -7.71
C ILE A 46 -7.55 -4.84 -8.13
N GLU A 47 -8.66 -5.54 -8.37
CA GLU A 47 -8.67 -6.91 -8.91
C GLU A 47 -8.00 -6.96 -10.28
N SER A 48 -8.26 -6.00 -11.15
CA SER A 48 -7.61 -5.89 -12.46
C SER A 48 -6.10 -5.66 -12.34
N PHE A 49 -5.68 -4.74 -11.44
CA PHE A 49 -4.26 -4.51 -11.19
C PHE A 49 -3.55 -5.76 -10.69
N THR A 50 -4.11 -6.42 -9.67
CA THR A 50 -3.50 -7.61 -9.07
C THR A 50 -3.50 -8.81 -10.01
N SER A 51 -4.58 -9.00 -10.77
CA SER A 51 -4.67 -10.04 -11.80
C SER A 51 -3.67 -9.83 -12.93
N SER A 52 -3.31 -8.58 -13.27
CA SER A 52 -2.31 -8.30 -14.30
C SER A 52 -0.90 -8.80 -13.97
N ILE A 53 -0.66 -9.20 -12.71
CA ILE A 53 0.61 -9.76 -12.24
C ILE A 53 0.43 -11.11 -11.54
N ASP A 54 -0.64 -11.84 -11.86
CA ASP A 54 -1.01 -13.15 -11.28
C ASP A 54 0.16 -14.16 -11.25
N GLN A 55 0.89 -14.29 -12.37
CA GLN A 55 2.04 -15.17 -12.50
C GLN A 55 3.14 -14.80 -11.51
N LYS A 56 3.29 -13.52 -11.18
CA LYS A 56 4.29 -13.07 -10.19
C LYS A 56 3.88 -13.46 -8.78
N PHE A 57 2.60 -13.60 -8.46
CA PHE A 57 2.16 -14.17 -7.18
C PHE A 57 2.35 -15.69 -7.16
N ALA A 58 1.97 -16.37 -8.24
CA ALA A 58 2.03 -17.83 -8.37
C ALA A 58 3.45 -18.41 -8.42
N THR A 59 4.48 -17.58 -8.64
CA THR A 59 5.89 -18.01 -8.68
C THR A 59 6.66 -17.64 -7.41
N ARG A 60 6.01 -17.01 -6.43
CA ARG A 60 6.67 -16.60 -5.18
C ARG A 60 6.73 -17.74 -4.19
N ASN A 61 7.79 -17.71 -3.38
CA ASN A 61 7.85 -18.50 -2.17
C ASN A 61 6.82 -18.01 -1.15
N TYR A 62 6.10 -18.94 -0.53
CA TYR A 62 5.12 -18.63 0.52
C TYR A 62 5.59 -19.04 1.90
N ILE A 63 6.51 -20.01 1.98
CA ILE A 63 7.02 -20.54 3.24
C ILE A 63 8.52 -20.33 3.28
N PHE A 64 9.00 -19.68 4.33
CA PHE A 64 10.39 -19.30 4.50
C PHE A 64 10.95 -19.96 5.75
N LYS A 65 11.59 -21.13 5.61
CA LYS A 65 12.30 -21.78 6.72
C LYS A 65 13.55 -20.98 7.06
N ASN A 66 14.30 -20.59 6.04
CA ASN A 66 15.43 -19.68 6.14
C ASN A 66 15.08 -18.24 5.76
N LYS A 67 15.93 -17.31 6.17
CA LYS A 67 15.81 -15.90 5.80
C LYS A 67 16.05 -15.73 4.30
N GLU A 68 15.15 -15.05 3.60
CA GLU A 68 15.33 -14.65 2.20
C GLU A 68 15.15 -13.14 2.06
N GLY A 69 16.22 -12.43 1.66
CA GLY A 69 16.21 -10.97 1.55
C GLY A 69 15.81 -10.29 2.86
N ARG A 70 14.66 -9.60 2.84
CA ARG A 70 14.08 -8.92 4.01
C ARG A 70 13.07 -9.78 4.80
N THR A 71 12.71 -10.95 4.28
CA THR A 71 11.79 -11.88 4.95
C THR A 71 12.54 -12.72 5.97
N SER A 72 12.10 -12.68 7.22
CA SER A 72 12.70 -13.46 8.32
C SER A 72 12.44 -14.97 8.15
N ALA A 73 13.37 -15.78 8.63
CA ALA A 73 13.14 -17.21 8.86
C ALA A 73 11.87 -17.43 9.72
N GLY A 74 11.17 -18.54 9.49
CA GLY A 74 9.91 -18.84 10.17
C GLY A 74 8.67 -18.17 9.58
N SER A 75 8.79 -17.48 8.43
CA SER A 75 7.67 -16.71 7.85
C SER A 75 6.79 -17.58 6.95
N ILE A 76 5.47 -17.42 7.08
CA ILE A 76 4.45 -17.94 6.17
C ILE A 76 3.66 -16.75 5.62
N THR A 77 3.60 -16.60 4.30
CA THR A 77 2.88 -15.51 3.63
C THR A 77 1.38 -15.67 3.85
N LEU A 78 0.72 -14.60 4.32
CA LEU A 78 -0.75 -14.55 4.43
C LEU A 78 -1.37 -13.93 3.17
N GLY A 79 -0.63 -13.04 2.52
CA GLY A 79 -1.09 -12.31 1.36
C GLY A 79 -0.27 -11.06 1.13
N TRP A 80 -0.80 -10.14 0.35
CA TRP A 80 -0.15 -8.90 -0.02
C TRP A 80 -1.06 -7.70 0.16
N ARG A 81 -0.50 -6.62 0.71
CA ARG A 81 -1.13 -5.31 0.90
C ARG A 81 -0.95 -4.47 -0.36
N PHE A 82 -1.95 -3.69 -0.70
CA PHE A 82 -1.90 -2.74 -1.82
C PHE A 82 -1.38 -1.38 -1.38
N GLU A 83 -0.48 -0.81 -2.17
CA GLU A 83 0.11 0.52 -1.97
C GLU A 83 0.26 1.23 -3.32
N LEU A 84 0.23 2.57 -3.33
CA LEU A 84 0.54 3.39 -4.50
C LEU A 84 1.84 4.14 -4.30
N VAL A 85 2.67 4.18 -5.34
CA VAL A 85 4.00 4.79 -5.34
C VAL A 85 4.24 5.61 -6.61
N ASN A 86 5.14 6.58 -6.56
CA ASN A 86 5.50 7.45 -7.71
C ASN A 86 6.61 6.87 -8.60
N LYS A 87 7.20 5.73 -8.24
CA LYS A 87 8.23 5.08 -9.04
C LYS A 87 8.02 3.57 -9.11
N SER A 88 8.40 2.98 -10.23
CA SER A 88 8.36 1.53 -10.37
C SER A 88 9.34 0.89 -9.37
N GLY A 89 8.93 -0.21 -8.74
CA GLY A 89 9.77 -0.86 -7.73
C GLY A 89 9.19 -2.16 -7.20
N GLY A 90 10.06 -3.13 -6.95
CA GLY A 90 9.70 -4.42 -6.40
C GLY A 90 9.07 -5.38 -7.41
N GLY A 91 9.23 -6.69 -7.20
CA GLY A 91 8.77 -7.71 -8.14
C GLY A 91 7.27 -8.02 -8.10
N LEU A 92 6.46 -7.29 -7.34
CA LEU A 92 5.00 -7.40 -7.30
C LEU A 92 4.39 -6.02 -7.48
N SER A 93 4.61 -5.45 -8.66
CA SER A 93 4.21 -4.09 -9.02
C SER A 93 3.85 -3.98 -10.49
N GLY A 94 3.13 -2.91 -10.82
CA GLY A 94 2.74 -2.52 -12.18
C GLY A 94 2.30 -1.06 -12.24
N LEU A 95 2.16 -0.50 -13.45
CA LEU A 95 1.64 0.85 -13.66
C LEU A 95 0.13 0.86 -13.36
N ALA A 96 -0.33 1.81 -12.56
CA ALA A 96 -1.74 1.89 -12.13
C ALA A 96 -2.65 2.62 -13.13
N ASN A 97 -2.14 3.14 -14.25
CA ASN A 97 -2.92 3.77 -15.34
C ASN A 97 -4.09 4.64 -14.86
N LEU A 98 -3.82 5.51 -13.87
CA LEU A 98 -4.83 6.32 -13.21
C LEU A 98 -5.32 7.46 -14.12
N THR A 99 -6.57 7.89 -13.95
CA THR A 99 -7.06 9.12 -14.60
C THR A 99 -6.41 10.36 -13.98
N PRO A 100 -6.37 11.51 -14.68
CA PRO A 100 -5.84 12.75 -14.11
C PRO A 100 -6.45 13.12 -12.74
N GLU A 101 -7.75 12.90 -12.56
CA GLU A 101 -8.46 13.16 -11.31
C GLU A 101 -8.04 12.21 -10.19
N GLN A 102 -7.76 10.95 -10.52
CA GLN A 102 -7.27 9.94 -9.57
C GLN A 102 -5.82 10.25 -9.16
N VAL A 103 -4.96 10.63 -10.11
CA VAL A 103 -3.59 11.09 -9.83
C VAL A 103 -3.63 12.29 -8.88
N LEU A 104 -4.45 13.30 -9.20
CA LEU A 104 -4.61 14.48 -8.37
C LEU A 104 -5.16 14.12 -6.98
N GLU A 105 -6.10 13.19 -6.87
CA GLU A 105 -6.63 12.73 -5.59
C GLU A 105 -5.58 12.02 -4.73
N VAL A 106 -4.68 11.24 -5.36
CA VAL A 106 -3.57 10.55 -4.67
C VAL A 106 -2.55 11.56 -4.12
N TYR A 107 -2.29 12.67 -4.83
CA TYR A 107 -1.37 13.71 -4.36
C TYR A 107 -1.99 14.68 -3.35
N ALA A 108 -3.25 15.10 -3.58
CA ALA A 108 -3.88 16.16 -2.81
C ALA A 108 -4.72 15.65 -1.62
N GLY A 109 -5.28 14.44 -1.70
CA GLY A 109 -6.12 13.88 -0.62
C GLY A 109 -7.45 14.59 -0.40
N ARG A 110 -8.06 15.16 -1.45
CA ARG A 110 -9.26 16.01 -1.33
C ARG A 110 -10.49 15.26 -0.81
N LYS A 111 -10.56 13.96 -1.07
CA LYS A 111 -11.67 13.08 -0.66
C LYS A 111 -11.39 12.31 0.63
N LEU A 112 -10.30 12.60 1.35
CA LEU A 112 -10.02 11.99 2.65
C LEU A 112 -11.14 12.27 3.66
N ALA A 113 -11.27 11.40 4.66
CA ALA A 113 -12.20 11.63 5.77
C ALA A 113 -11.88 12.94 6.52
N ALA A 114 -12.90 13.59 7.10
CA ALA A 114 -12.75 14.86 7.82
C ALA A 114 -11.69 14.82 8.93
N SER A 115 -11.54 13.67 9.61
CA SER A 115 -10.51 13.45 10.63
C SER A 115 -9.07 13.52 10.12
N LYS A 116 -8.87 13.37 8.80
CA LYS A 116 -7.57 13.51 8.12
C LYS A 116 -7.43 14.86 7.40
N LYS A 117 -8.54 15.44 6.94
CA LYS A 117 -8.55 16.72 6.22
C LYS A 117 -8.50 17.94 7.12
N ASN A 118 -9.09 17.85 8.32
CA ASN A 118 -9.32 19.02 9.16
C ASN A 118 -8.43 18.97 10.40
N ALA A 119 -7.73 20.07 10.67
CA ALA A 119 -7.02 20.26 11.94
C ALA A 119 -7.96 20.85 12.99
N ILE A 120 -7.69 20.52 14.26
CA ILE A 120 -8.33 21.16 15.41
C ILE A 120 -7.27 22.02 16.10
N VAL A 121 -7.46 23.35 16.05
CA VAL A 121 -6.55 24.32 16.67
C VAL A 121 -7.34 25.12 17.68
N ASN A 122 -6.94 25.06 18.96
CA ASN A 122 -7.63 25.73 20.07
C ASN A 122 -9.14 25.44 20.12
N GLY A 123 -9.52 24.18 19.87
CA GLY A 123 -10.93 23.73 19.87
C GLY A 123 -11.73 24.15 18.63
N ARG A 124 -11.12 24.81 17.64
CA ARG A 124 -11.78 25.18 16.37
C ARG A 124 -11.30 24.28 15.24
N ILE A 125 -12.25 23.87 14.40
CA ILE A 125 -11.98 23.10 13.19
C ILE A 125 -11.53 24.06 12.09
N ILE A 126 -10.39 23.75 11.47
CA ILE A 126 -9.94 24.41 10.25
C ILE A 126 -10.19 23.44 9.09
N GLU A 127 -11.17 23.76 8.25
CA GLU A 127 -11.60 22.87 7.17
C GLU A 127 -10.53 22.72 6.09
N ASP A 128 -10.35 21.48 5.63
CA ASP A 128 -9.43 21.08 4.57
C ASP A 128 -7.98 21.55 4.77
N SER A 129 -7.56 21.85 6.01
CA SER A 129 -6.18 22.29 6.31
C SER A 129 -5.11 21.24 5.99
N GLY A 130 -5.50 19.96 5.96
CA GLY A 130 -4.66 18.82 5.58
C GLY A 130 -4.73 18.44 4.10
N VAL A 131 -5.50 19.16 3.29
CA VAL A 131 -5.58 18.97 1.84
C VAL A 131 -4.57 19.87 1.17
N ALA A 132 -3.56 19.29 0.52
CA ALA A 132 -2.52 20.08 -0.13
C ALA A 132 -3.06 20.78 -1.39
N ASN A 133 -2.69 22.06 -1.56
CA ASN A 133 -2.92 22.83 -2.79
C ASN A 133 -1.59 23.18 -3.50
N CYS A 134 -0.46 22.90 -2.87
CA CYS A 134 0.88 23.16 -3.37
C CYS A 134 1.81 21.97 -3.08
N MET A 135 2.82 21.79 -3.91
CA MET A 135 3.89 20.81 -3.74
C MET A 135 5.25 21.51 -3.77
N ILE A 136 6.13 21.11 -2.87
CA ILE A 136 7.57 21.30 -3.00
C ILE A 136 8.18 19.90 -3.17
N ASN A 137 8.86 19.67 -4.30
CA ASN A 137 9.52 18.40 -4.59
C ASN A 137 10.98 18.65 -4.99
N CYS A 138 11.86 18.60 -4.00
CA CYS A 138 13.29 18.82 -4.18
C CYS A 138 14.10 18.15 -3.05
N ASP A 139 15.39 17.95 -3.28
CA ASP A 139 16.33 17.67 -2.20
C ASP A 139 16.51 18.92 -1.33
N VAL A 140 16.32 18.79 -0.02
CA VAL A 140 16.53 19.87 0.95
C VAL A 140 17.95 20.44 0.85
N SER A 141 18.94 19.60 0.49
CA SER A 141 20.33 20.05 0.30
C SER A 141 20.48 21.09 -0.83
N SER A 142 19.53 21.14 -1.76
CA SER A 142 19.52 22.10 -2.86
C SER A 142 18.97 23.48 -2.46
N LEU A 143 18.26 23.58 -1.33
CA LEU A 143 17.68 24.84 -0.85
C LEU A 143 18.70 25.60 0.00
N GLN A 144 19.16 26.77 -0.49
CA GLN A 144 20.16 27.61 0.20
C GLN A 144 19.50 28.76 0.97
N SER A 145 18.24 29.06 0.67
CA SER A 145 17.48 30.16 1.26
C SER A 145 15.98 29.86 1.31
N ILE A 146 15.24 30.68 2.06
CA ILE A 146 13.76 30.64 2.07
C ILE A 146 13.21 30.97 0.68
N GLN A 147 13.87 31.86 -0.07
CA GLN A 147 13.42 32.24 -1.41
C GLN A 147 13.47 31.05 -2.37
N ASP A 148 14.50 30.20 -2.28
CA ASP A 148 14.59 28.97 -3.08
C ASP A 148 13.40 28.04 -2.81
N ALA A 149 13.00 27.92 -1.54
CA ALA A 149 11.84 27.13 -1.16
C ALA A 149 10.55 27.73 -1.75
N ILE A 150 10.37 29.05 -1.69
CA ILE A 150 9.22 29.75 -2.26
C ILE A 150 9.17 29.57 -3.79
N ASP A 151 10.31 29.73 -4.46
CA ASP A 151 10.43 29.63 -5.92
C ASP A 151 10.22 28.18 -6.41
N SER A 152 10.42 27.20 -5.53
CA SER A 152 10.15 25.78 -5.80
C SER A 152 8.69 25.37 -5.62
N ILE A 153 7.83 26.25 -5.08
CA ILE A 153 6.41 25.95 -4.90
C ILE A 153 5.73 25.85 -6.27
N ILE A 154 5.05 24.73 -6.50
CA ILE A 154 4.22 24.50 -7.68
C ILE A 154 2.81 24.10 -7.24
N SER A 155 1.79 24.41 -8.05
CA SER A 155 0.41 24.00 -7.73
C SER A 155 0.29 22.47 -7.70
N ILE A 156 -0.58 21.94 -6.83
CA ILE A 156 -0.74 20.48 -6.75
C ILE A 156 -1.30 19.90 -8.06
N GLU A 157 -2.10 20.68 -8.79
CA GLU A 157 -2.62 20.36 -10.11
C GLU A 157 -1.50 20.25 -11.14
N ASP A 158 -0.62 21.25 -11.25
CA ASP A 158 0.53 21.22 -12.17
C ASP A 158 1.46 20.06 -11.81
N PHE A 159 1.64 19.78 -10.51
CA PHE A 159 2.44 18.64 -10.06
C PHE A 159 1.85 17.31 -10.50
N ALA A 160 0.54 17.10 -10.31
CA ALA A 160 -0.15 15.90 -10.73
C ALA A 160 -0.10 15.71 -12.25
N GLN A 161 -0.28 16.79 -13.02
CA GLN A 161 -0.22 16.76 -14.49
C GLN A 161 1.19 16.40 -15.00
N ASN A 162 2.24 16.93 -14.38
CA ASN A 162 3.63 16.66 -14.76
C ASN A 162 4.16 15.31 -14.23
N ASN A 163 3.49 14.72 -13.24
CA ASN A 163 3.87 13.44 -12.62
C ASN A 163 2.71 12.42 -12.68
N PRO A 164 2.21 12.06 -13.88
CA PRO A 164 1.02 11.21 -14.02
C PRO A 164 1.27 9.73 -13.70
N ASN A 165 2.55 9.31 -13.72
CA ASN A 165 2.91 7.91 -13.55
C ASN A 165 2.84 7.50 -12.07
N VAL A 166 1.75 6.83 -11.73
CA VAL A 166 1.55 6.16 -10.44
C VAL A 166 1.61 4.65 -10.64
N TYR A 167 2.34 3.96 -9.77
CA TYR A 167 2.47 2.51 -9.79
C TYR A 167 1.78 1.92 -8.57
N PHE A 168 1.21 0.73 -8.73
CA PHE A 168 0.78 -0.08 -7.59
C PHE A 168 1.88 -1.05 -7.18
N VAL A 169 1.97 -1.32 -5.88
CA VAL A 169 2.89 -2.31 -5.31
C VAL A 169 2.13 -3.18 -4.32
N CYS A 170 2.34 -4.49 -4.41
CA CYS A 170 1.78 -5.49 -3.51
C CYS A 170 2.87 -5.99 -2.56
N LYS A 171 2.78 -5.63 -1.27
CA LYS A 171 3.78 -6.00 -0.25
C LYS A 171 3.29 -7.12 0.64
N ALA A 172 4.11 -8.14 0.80
CA ALA A 172 3.78 -9.30 1.62
C ALA A 172 3.45 -8.92 3.07
N LEU A 173 2.44 -9.60 3.62
CA LEU A 173 2.16 -9.68 5.03
C LEU A 173 2.38 -11.13 5.45
N ASN A 174 3.27 -11.35 6.42
CA ASN A 174 3.67 -12.69 6.83
C ASN A 174 3.28 -12.96 8.29
N TYR A 175 2.90 -14.19 8.56
CA TYR A 175 2.89 -14.78 9.89
C TYR A 175 4.26 -15.34 10.23
N ARG A 176 4.85 -14.89 11.33
CA ARG A 176 6.14 -15.39 11.82
C ARG A 176 5.88 -16.47 12.86
N SER A 177 5.97 -17.72 12.44
CA SER A 177 5.60 -18.89 13.25
C SER A 177 6.48 -19.08 14.49
N PHE A 178 7.76 -18.68 14.45
CA PHE A 178 8.64 -18.74 15.62
C PHE A 178 8.28 -17.73 16.72
N ASP A 179 7.61 -16.65 16.34
CA ASP A 179 7.29 -15.52 17.23
C ASP A 179 5.78 -15.39 17.51
N ASP A 180 4.94 -16.25 16.91
CA ASP A 180 3.47 -16.15 16.85
C ASP A 180 2.95 -14.73 16.58
N LYS A 181 3.47 -14.06 15.54
CA LYS A 181 3.12 -12.65 15.24
C LYS A 181 2.94 -12.30 13.77
N ILE A 182 2.18 -11.22 13.53
CA ILE A 182 2.03 -10.55 12.23
C ILE A 182 2.27 -9.04 12.37
N GLU A 183 2.59 -8.34 11.26
CA GLU A 183 2.81 -6.89 11.25
C GLU A 183 1.48 -6.09 11.17
N GLY A 184 0.65 -6.26 12.20
CA GLY A 184 -0.66 -5.62 12.33
C GLY A 184 -1.75 -6.23 11.45
N ASN A 185 -3.01 -5.93 11.78
CA ASN A 185 -4.18 -6.45 11.06
C ASN A 185 -4.47 -5.63 9.79
N ARG A 186 -3.67 -5.83 8.75
CA ARG A 186 -3.72 -5.04 7.51
C ARG A 186 -4.71 -5.64 6.50
N PRO A 187 -5.49 -4.81 5.78
CA PRO A 187 -6.22 -5.23 4.59
C PRO A 187 -5.29 -5.81 3.52
N LEU A 188 -5.76 -6.86 2.84
CA LEU A 188 -5.02 -7.57 1.80
C LEU A 188 -5.73 -7.41 0.46
N SER A 189 -4.99 -7.10 -0.61
CA SER A 189 -5.55 -7.05 -1.98
C SER A 189 -5.52 -8.40 -2.68
N VAL A 190 -4.59 -9.27 -2.27
CA VAL A 190 -4.57 -10.69 -2.62
C VAL A 190 -4.20 -11.43 -1.35
N PHE A 191 -4.90 -12.50 -1.02
CA PHE A 191 -4.56 -13.34 0.11
C PHE A 191 -4.46 -14.81 -0.27
N ILE A 192 -3.78 -15.59 0.57
CA ILE A 192 -3.69 -17.03 0.41
C ILE A 192 -4.72 -17.66 1.35
N ASN A 193 -5.74 -18.30 0.79
CA ASN A 193 -6.60 -19.20 1.53
C ASN A 193 -5.83 -20.50 1.79
N TRP A 194 -5.46 -20.72 3.04
CA TRP A 194 -4.66 -21.86 3.48
C TRP A 194 -5.57 -23.01 3.90
N GLU A 195 -5.68 -24.02 3.05
CA GLU A 195 -6.58 -25.16 3.24
C GLU A 195 -5.83 -26.46 3.48
N VAL A 196 -6.53 -27.45 4.05
CA VAL A 196 -6.02 -28.82 4.18
C VAL A 196 -6.76 -29.71 3.19
N VAL A 197 -6.04 -30.27 2.22
CA VAL A 197 -6.55 -31.22 1.24
C VAL A 197 -5.64 -32.43 1.25
N ASP A 198 -6.20 -33.63 1.37
CA ASP A 198 -5.44 -34.90 1.41
C ASP A 198 -4.26 -34.88 2.39
N ASN A 199 -4.50 -34.34 3.59
CA ASN A 199 -3.50 -34.19 4.65
C ASN A 199 -2.27 -33.33 4.26
N LYS A 200 -2.43 -32.42 3.29
CA LYS A 200 -1.44 -31.43 2.90
C LYS A 200 -1.99 -30.02 3.04
N LEU A 201 -1.13 -29.09 3.44
CA LEU A 201 -1.39 -27.66 3.41
C LEU A 201 -1.34 -27.17 1.95
N VAL A 202 -2.42 -26.56 1.49
CA VAL A 202 -2.59 -26.09 0.11
C VAL A 202 -2.78 -24.56 0.12
N PRO A 203 -1.96 -23.81 -0.63
CA PRO A 203 -2.14 -22.37 -0.80
C PRO A 203 -3.05 -22.06 -1.99
N ASN A 204 -4.19 -21.43 -1.75
CA ASN A 204 -5.11 -20.97 -2.80
C ASN A 204 -5.12 -19.44 -2.87
N LEU A 205 -4.63 -18.86 -3.97
CA LEU A 205 -4.64 -17.40 -4.15
C LEU A 205 -6.06 -16.89 -4.39
N VAL A 206 -6.48 -15.89 -3.61
CA VAL A 206 -7.78 -15.22 -3.72
C VAL A 206 -7.57 -13.76 -4.07
N TYR A 207 -8.13 -13.36 -5.20
CA TYR A 207 -8.07 -11.99 -5.73
C TYR A 207 -9.35 -11.19 -5.46
N SER A 208 -10.48 -11.89 -5.32
CA SER A 208 -11.78 -11.26 -5.15
C SER A 208 -11.92 -10.56 -3.80
N ASN A 209 -12.79 -9.55 -3.75
CA ASN A 209 -13.07 -8.77 -2.54
C ASN A 209 -11.81 -8.14 -1.91
N PRO A 210 -10.97 -7.44 -2.70
CA PRO A 210 -9.73 -6.88 -2.20
C PRO A 210 -10.00 -5.91 -1.05
N LEU A 211 -9.07 -5.85 -0.10
CA LEU A 211 -9.07 -4.97 1.08
C LEU A 211 -10.21 -5.22 2.08
N LEU A 212 -11.06 -6.23 1.88
CA LEU A 212 -12.08 -6.63 2.85
C LEU A 212 -11.53 -7.66 3.85
N THR A 213 -10.79 -8.65 3.35
CA THR A 213 -10.05 -9.62 4.18
C THR A 213 -8.79 -9.00 4.76
N LYS A 214 -8.53 -9.25 6.06
CA LYS A 214 -7.35 -8.72 6.75
C LYS A 214 -6.46 -9.84 7.31
N GLY A 215 -5.21 -9.47 7.63
CA GLY A 215 -4.19 -10.41 8.09
C GLY A 215 -4.57 -11.31 9.26
N ASN A 216 -5.33 -10.83 10.26
CA ASN A 216 -5.73 -11.68 11.39
C ASN A 216 -6.61 -12.84 10.95
N GLU A 217 -7.59 -12.58 10.09
CA GLU A 217 -8.52 -13.59 9.59
C GLU A 217 -7.79 -14.70 8.85
N VAL A 218 -6.88 -14.32 7.94
CA VAL A 218 -6.07 -15.29 7.18
C VAL A 218 -5.10 -16.05 8.09
N ARG A 219 -4.49 -15.36 9.07
CA ARG A 219 -3.62 -16.00 10.07
C ARG A 219 -4.40 -17.04 10.89
N ASP A 220 -5.58 -16.70 11.35
CA ASP A 220 -6.39 -17.59 12.20
C ASP A 220 -6.79 -18.84 11.41
N LYS A 221 -7.21 -18.66 10.15
CA LYS A 221 -7.46 -19.77 9.23
C LYS A 221 -6.21 -20.63 8.97
N LEU A 222 -5.05 -20.00 8.76
CA LEU A 222 -3.78 -20.72 8.63
C LEU A 222 -3.48 -21.53 9.89
N LYS A 223 -3.63 -20.95 11.09
CA LYS A 223 -3.36 -21.65 12.37
C LYS A 223 -4.29 -22.85 12.55
N GLU A 224 -5.55 -22.77 12.16
CA GLU A 224 -6.45 -23.92 12.12
C GLU A 224 -5.89 -25.04 11.23
N SER A 225 -5.48 -24.71 10.00
CA SER A 225 -4.91 -25.67 9.06
C SER A 225 -3.59 -26.29 9.56
N LEU A 226 -2.71 -25.50 10.18
CA LEU A 226 -1.48 -25.98 10.80
C LEU A 226 -1.77 -26.95 11.96
N ASN A 227 -2.75 -26.64 12.81
CA ASN A 227 -3.13 -27.48 13.93
C ASN A 227 -3.69 -28.83 13.47
N LEU A 228 -4.51 -28.85 12.41
CA LEU A 228 -5.03 -30.10 11.82
C LEU A 228 -3.90 -31.02 11.34
N LEU A 229 -2.84 -30.44 10.80
CA LEU A 229 -1.65 -31.14 10.31
C LEU A 229 -0.59 -31.40 11.40
N LYS A 230 -0.83 -30.95 12.63
CA LYS A 230 0.13 -31.01 13.76
C LYS A 230 1.46 -30.33 13.45
N ILE A 231 1.42 -29.23 12.68
CA ILE A 231 2.57 -28.39 12.33
C ILE A 231 2.66 -27.26 13.36
N SER A 232 3.76 -27.19 14.11
CA SER A 232 3.95 -26.15 15.12
C SER A 232 4.53 -24.87 14.50
N ASN A 233 5.46 -25.03 13.55
CA ASN A 233 6.10 -23.92 12.84
C ASN A 233 6.64 -24.39 11.48
N THR A 234 7.28 -23.49 10.73
CA THR A 234 7.78 -23.81 9.37
C THR A 234 8.78 -24.96 9.32
N ASN A 235 9.47 -25.30 10.42
CA ASN A 235 10.42 -26.42 10.44
C ASN A 235 9.73 -27.78 10.29
N ASP A 236 8.47 -27.89 10.71
CA ASP A 236 7.69 -29.13 10.59
C ASP A 236 7.11 -29.29 9.18
N ILE A 237 7.24 -28.28 8.30
CA ILE A 237 6.70 -28.30 6.93
C ILE A 237 7.67 -29.00 5.98
N ASN A 238 7.20 -29.95 5.18
CA ASN A 238 7.98 -30.69 4.19
C ASN A 238 7.09 -31.14 3.01
N GLU A 239 7.67 -31.88 2.07
CA GLU A 239 6.97 -32.33 0.85
C GLU A 239 5.79 -33.28 1.11
N ASP A 240 5.77 -33.93 2.28
CA ASP A 240 4.69 -34.86 2.67
C ASP A 240 3.45 -34.11 3.15
N ASN A 241 3.62 -32.93 3.74
CA ASN A 241 2.53 -32.15 4.34
C ASN A 241 2.29 -30.78 3.68
N PHE A 242 2.99 -30.45 2.59
CA PHE A 242 2.77 -29.25 1.79
C PHE A 242 2.62 -29.59 0.31
N ALA A 243 1.60 -29.03 -0.34
CA ALA A 243 1.24 -29.38 -1.71
C ALA A 243 1.90 -28.54 -2.80
N SER A 244 2.77 -27.58 -2.46
CA SER A 244 3.40 -26.66 -3.42
C SER A 244 4.93 -26.69 -3.34
N PHE A 245 5.60 -26.32 -4.43
CA PHE A 245 7.06 -26.19 -4.50
C PHE A 245 7.59 -24.84 -3.99
N GLN A 246 6.72 -23.97 -3.50
CA GLN A 246 7.03 -22.61 -3.05
C GLN A 246 7.58 -22.54 -1.60
N ILE A 247 8.55 -23.41 -1.30
CA ILE A 247 9.28 -23.45 -0.03
C ILE A 247 10.69 -22.89 -0.24
N VAL A 248 11.11 -21.95 0.60
CA VAL A 248 12.53 -21.62 0.81
C VAL A 248 13.05 -22.48 1.93
N ASN A 249 13.88 -23.46 1.57
CA ASN A 249 14.52 -24.36 2.51
C ASN A 249 15.66 -23.71 3.29
#